data_AF-A0A934LQS7-F1
#
_entry.id   AF-A0A934LQS7-F1
#
_cell.length_a   1.000
_cell.length_b   1.000
_cell.length_c   1.000
_cell.angle_alpha   90.00
_cell.angle_beta   90.00
_cell.angle_gamma   90.00
#
_symmetry.space_group_name_H-M   'P 1'
#
loop_
_entity.id
_entity.type
_entity.pdbx_description
1 polymer ?
#
loop_
_entity_poly.entity_id
_entity_poly.type
_entity_poly.pdbx_seq_one_letter_code
_entity_poly.pdbx_strand_id
1 'polypeptide(L)'
;MAGRLALAGLVAAYLILGTAYAVGTPKWETPDEPAHYNYIKHLATAGQLPILQAGDYNAGELERLKAAKFPDGMSVDGVRYEFHQPPLFYLLALPIYRASEALPLNYQVILLRLVSVLLGALVLVTAYTTAREIFPDREAYALGTAAFAATVPMHIAMTAAVNNDTLAELVLSALVLFSIKRLKDEMPVRRYVVVTGLLLGLGLLTKVTVYVAAAIMVAAEAGRWWTGKRDLRQSAGALAGIYALSLAIGGWWFWRNAQVYGDFD
;
A
#
# COMPACT_ATOMS: atom_id res chain seq x y z
N MET A 1 -3.13 -29.16 -7.34
CA MET A 1 -1.74 -29.16 -6.84
C MET A 1 -0.81 -28.39 -7.78
N ALA A 2 -0.88 -28.63 -9.09
CA ALA A 2 -0.08 -27.92 -10.12
C ALA A 2 -0.17 -26.39 -10.03
N GLY A 3 -1.36 -25.80 -9.93
CA GLY A 3 -1.50 -24.34 -9.86
C GLY A 3 -0.90 -23.65 -8.64
N ARG A 4 -0.88 -24.32 -7.48
CA ARG A 4 -0.21 -23.79 -6.29
C ARG A 4 1.31 -23.78 -6.45
N LEU A 5 1.88 -24.80 -7.09
CA LEU A 5 3.30 -24.86 -7.41
C LEU A 5 3.66 -23.80 -8.47
N ALA A 6 2.82 -23.61 -9.48
CA ALA A 6 3.00 -22.55 -10.48
C ALA A 6 2.98 -21.15 -9.84
N LEU A 7 2.01 -20.88 -8.97
CA LEU A 7 1.98 -19.62 -8.21
C LEU A 7 3.23 -19.46 -7.34
N ALA A 8 3.67 -20.50 -6.64
CA ALA A 8 4.89 -20.44 -5.84
C ALA A 8 6.13 -20.13 -6.70
N GLY A 9 6.21 -20.71 -7.91
CA GLY A 9 7.24 -20.38 -8.90
C GLY A 9 7.19 -18.92 -9.35
N LEU A 10 5.99 -18.39 -9.62
CA LEU A 10 5.81 -16.97 -9.98
C LEU A 10 6.21 -16.02 -8.84
N VAL A 11 5.80 -16.34 -7.61
CA VAL A 11 6.18 -15.56 -6.43
C VAL A 11 7.69 -15.62 -6.21
N ALA A 12 8.32 -16.79 -6.35
CA ALA A 12 9.77 -16.92 -6.26
C ALA A 12 10.50 -16.11 -7.33
N ALA A 13 10.03 -16.16 -8.59
CA ALA A 13 10.57 -15.37 -9.69
C ALA A 13 10.44 -13.86 -9.42
N TYR A 14 9.27 -13.42 -8.94
CA TYR A 14 9.05 -12.04 -8.53
C TYR A 14 9.97 -11.62 -7.38
N LEU A 15 10.15 -12.44 -6.35
CA LEU A 15 11.06 -12.12 -5.24
C LEU A 15 12.50 -11.95 -5.73
N ILE A 16 12.96 -12.80 -6.66
CA ILE A 16 14.28 -12.67 -7.28
C ILE A 16 14.38 -11.36 -8.07
N LEU A 17 13.41 -11.07 -8.94
CA LEU A 17 13.39 -9.86 -9.76
C LEU A 17 13.26 -8.59 -8.92
N GLY A 18 12.32 -8.55 -7.97
CA GLY A 18 12.11 -7.44 -7.05
C GLY A 18 13.34 -7.18 -6.19
N THR A 19 14.02 -8.24 -5.71
CA THR A 19 15.29 -8.10 -5.00
C THR A 19 16.39 -7.55 -5.93
N ALA A 20 16.47 -8.02 -7.17
CA ALA A 20 17.41 -7.50 -8.15
C ALA A 20 17.16 -6.02 -8.46
N TYR A 21 15.91 -5.59 -8.56
CA TYR A 21 15.55 -4.17 -8.68
C TYR A 21 15.90 -3.38 -7.42
N ALA A 22 15.61 -3.93 -6.23
CA ALA A 22 15.88 -3.27 -4.96
C ALA A 22 17.38 -3.03 -4.73
N VAL A 23 18.23 -3.94 -5.19
CA VAL A 23 19.70 -3.85 -5.08
C VAL A 23 20.31 -3.08 -6.26
N GLY A 24 19.82 -3.32 -7.47
CA GLY A 24 20.39 -2.80 -8.71
C GLY A 24 20.02 -1.35 -9.03
N THR A 25 18.89 -0.85 -8.51
CA THR A 25 18.51 0.56 -8.68
C THR A 25 19.33 1.41 -7.72
N PRO A 26 20.07 2.43 -8.18
CA PRO A 26 20.78 3.33 -7.28
C PRO A 26 19.85 3.98 -6.25
N LYS A 27 20.37 4.30 -5.07
CA LYS A 27 19.58 4.98 -4.03
C LYS A 27 19.03 6.30 -4.56
N TRP A 28 17.78 6.62 -4.21
CA TRP A 28 17.11 7.88 -4.56
C TRP A 28 16.71 8.08 -6.02
N GLU A 29 17.13 7.20 -6.94
CA GLU A 29 16.70 7.28 -8.34
C GLU A 29 15.26 6.77 -8.55
N THR A 30 14.68 6.08 -7.58
CA THR A 30 13.24 5.80 -7.57
C THR A 30 12.47 7.06 -7.21
N PRO A 31 11.40 7.42 -7.97
CA PRO A 31 10.48 8.50 -7.60
C PRO A 31 10.08 8.49 -6.11
N ASP A 32 10.14 9.67 -5.49
CA ASP A 32 9.66 9.99 -4.13
C ASP A 32 10.30 9.20 -2.97
N GLU A 33 11.13 8.20 -3.25
CA GLU A 33 11.83 7.38 -2.28
C GLU A 33 12.60 8.17 -1.20
N PRO A 34 13.38 9.22 -1.52
CA PRO A 34 14.05 9.99 -0.47
C PRO A 34 13.06 10.65 0.50
N ALA A 35 11.90 11.10 0.03
CA ALA A 35 10.88 11.72 0.88
C ALA A 35 10.22 10.70 1.82
N HIS A 36 9.91 9.51 1.31
CA HIS A 36 9.40 8.40 2.12
C HIS A 36 10.42 7.89 3.14
N TYR A 37 11.70 7.76 2.74
CA TYR A 37 12.78 7.41 3.65
C TYR A 37 12.92 8.44 4.78
N ASN A 38 12.89 9.73 4.43
CA ASN A 38 12.97 10.81 5.41
C ASN A 38 11.79 10.83 6.38
N TYR A 39 10.61 10.37 5.97
CA TYR A 39 9.48 10.18 6.88
C TYR A 39 9.85 9.15 7.96
N ILE A 40 10.37 7.98 7.56
CA ILE A 40 10.77 6.92 8.50
C ILE A 40 11.89 7.42 9.43
N LYS A 41 12.89 8.09 8.86
CA LYS A 41 13.99 8.72 9.62
C LYS A 41 13.45 9.74 10.62
N HIS A 42 12.47 10.57 10.26
CA HIS A 42 11.85 11.53 11.17
C HIS A 42 11.13 10.84 12.34
N LEU A 43 10.38 9.77 12.07
CA LEU A 43 9.76 8.98 13.15
C LEU A 43 10.81 8.42 14.11
N ALA A 44 11.94 7.95 13.59
CA ALA A 44 13.03 7.43 14.40
C ALA A 44 13.74 8.52 15.21
N THR A 45 14.00 9.69 14.65
CA THR A 45 14.78 10.73 15.36
C THR A 45 13.92 11.60 16.27
N ALA A 46 12.72 11.99 15.82
CA ALA A 46 11.86 12.93 16.53
C ALA A 46 10.78 12.23 17.39
N GLY A 47 10.46 10.95 17.12
CA GLY A 47 9.45 10.20 17.88
C GLY A 47 8.02 10.71 17.69
N GLN A 48 7.77 11.54 16.68
CA GLN A 48 6.47 12.15 16.39
C GLN A 48 6.15 12.09 14.90
N LEU A 49 4.86 12.15 14.56
CA LEU A 49 4.43 12.20 13.17
C LEU A 49 4.86 13.53 12.54
N PRO A 50 5.45 13.52 11.33
CA PRO A 50 5.89 14.74 10.69
C PRO A 50 4.70 15.65 10.32
N ILE A 51 5.03 16.92 10.07
CA ILE A 51 4.12 17.94 9.58
C ILE A 51 4.76 18.51 8.31
N LEU A 52 4.00 18.57 7.22
CA LEU A 52 4.44 19.20 5.99
C LEU A 52 4.42 20.72 6.18
N GLN A 53 5.53 21.38 5.85
CA GLN A 53 5.69 22.82 5.98
C GLN A 53 5.98 23.48 4.64
N ALA A 54 5.71 24.79 4.55
CA ALA A 54 6.13 25.59 3.41
C ALA A 54 7.66 25.51 3.26
N GLY A 55 8.13 25.11 2.07
CA GLY A 55 9.55 24.91 1.78
C GLY A 55 10.02 23.45 1.79
N ASP A 56 9.22 22.49 2.30
CA ASP A 56 9.53 21.05 2.23
C ASP A 56 9.50 20.48 0.80
N TYR A 57 8.95 21.26 -0.14
CA TYR A 57 9.05 21.02 -1.58
C TYR A 57 9.88 22.12 -2.26
N ASN A 58 11.20 21.92 -2.32
CA ASN A 58 12.08 22.76 -3.11
C ASN A 58 12.25 22.17 -4.51
N ALA A 59 11.39 22.56 -5.44
CA ALA A 59 11.39 22.05 -6.82
C ALA A 59 12.74 22.25 -7.52
N GLY A 60 13.36 23.43 -7.36
CA GLY A 60 14.64 23.74 -8.00
C GLY A 60 15.77 22.84 -7.51
N GLU A 61 15.82 22.58 -6.20
CA GLU A 61 16.82 21.67 -5.63
C GLU A 61 16.55 20.21 -5.99
N LEU A 62 15.28 19.79 -5.98
CA LEU A 62 14.89 18.44 -6.39
C LEU A 62 15.26 18.16 -7.85
N GLU A 63 15.04 19.11 -8.75
CA GLU A 63 15.44 18.97 -10.16
C GLU A 63 16.96 18.94 -10.33
N ARG A 64 17.72 19.70 -9.54
CA ARG A 64 19.20 19.59 -9.53
C ARG A 64 19.65 18.22 -9.05
N LEU A 65 19.06 17.71 -7.97
CA LEU A 65 19.35 16.37 -7.41
C LEU A 65 19.09 15.27 -8.44
N LYS A 66 17.93 15.32 -9.12
CA LYS A 66 17.57 14.39 -10.20
C LYS A 66 18.53 14.49 -11.38
N ALA A 67 18.84 15.71 -11.84
CA ALA A 67 19.76 15.94 -12.96
C ALA A 67 21.17 15.42 -12.68
N ALA A 68 21.63 15.55 -11.43
CA ALA A 68 22.92 15.04 -10.98
C ALA A 68 22.91 13.53 -10.65
N LYS A 69 21.76 12.86 -10.72
CA LYS A 69 21.55 11.46 -10.32
C LYS A 69 22.00 11.16 -8.88
N PHE A 70 21.69 12.07 -7.96
CA PHE A 70 21.93 11.90 -6.52
C PHE A 70 23.37 11.41 -6.18
N PRO A 71 24.41 12.20 -6.49
CA PRO A 71 25.80 11.80 -6.30
C PRO A 71 26.12 11.50 -4.83
N ASP A 72 27.07 10.59 -4.61
CA ASP A 72 27.51 10.22 -3.26
C ASP A 72 28.00 11.46 -2.48
N GLY A 73 27.46 11.63 -1.26
CA GLY A 73 27.77 12.77 -0.38
C GLY A 73 26.77 13.93 -0.44
N MET A 74 25.87 13.95 -1.42
CA MET A 74 24.79 14.95 -1.46
C MET A 74 23.65 14.55 -0.52
N SER A 75 23.23 15.48 0.35
CA SER A 75 22.18 15.20 1.33
C SER A 75 20.80 15.25 0.69
N VAL A 76 19.96 14.26 1.00
CA VAL A 76 18.54 14.23 0.65
C VAL A 76 17.65 14.69 1.82
N ASP A 77 18.22 15.13 2.94
CA ASP A 77 17.47 15.43 4.18
C ASP A 77 16.43 16.53 4.01
N GLY A 78 16.56 17.39 2.99
CA GLY A 78 15.59 18.45 2.65
C GLY A 78 14.40 17.97 1.81
N VAL A 79 14.42 16.72 1.32
CA VAL A 79 13.34 16.17 0.49
C VAL A 79 12.25 15.61 1.41
N ARG A 80 11.20 16.40 1.69
CA ARG A 80 10.21 16.09 2.75
C ARG A 80 8.75 16.24 2.33
N TYR A 81 8.49 16.48 1.06
CA TYR A 81 7.14 16.74 0.56
C TYR A 81 6.12 15.63 0.84
N GLU A 82 6.55 14.39 1.10
CA GLU A 82 5.67 13.27 1.50
C GLU A 82 5.28 13.27 2.99
N PHE A 83 5.66 14.28 3.79
CA PHE A 83 5.33 14.37 5.22
C PHE A 83 3.81 14.49 5.50
N HIS A 84 3.00 14.80 4.49
CA HIS A 84 1.55 14.80 4.60
C HIS A 84 0.92 13.39 4.55
N GLN A 85 1.69 12.36 4.19
CA GLN A 85 1.14 11.02 3.97
C GLN A 85 0.68 10.37 5.29
N PRO A 86 -0.37 9.53 5.23
CA PRO A 86 -0.79 8.72 6.37
C PRO A 86 0.32 7.78 6.89
N PRO A 87 0.35 7.49 8.21
CA PRO A 87 1.58 7.01 8.85
C PRO A 87 1.85 5.50 8.79
N LEU A 88 0.88 4.67 8.39
CA LEU A 88 0.92 3.22 8.64
C LEU A 88 2.12 2.53 7.99
N PHE A 89 2.40 2.80 6.72
CA PHE A 89 3.55 2.21 6.01
C PHE A 89 4.86 2.53 6.74
N TYR A 90 5.05 3.79 7.15
CA TYR A 90 6.26 4.24 7.79
C TYR A 90 6.43 3.67 9.20
N LEU A 91 5.32 3.53 9.96
CA LEU A 91 5.32 2.87 11.25
C LEU A 91 5.67 1.37 11.13
N LEU A 92 5.22 0.70 10.07
CA LEU A 92 5.59 -0.69 9.79
C LEU A 92 7.06 -0.83 9.38
N ALA A 93 7.59 0.16 8.66
CA ALA A 93 8.99 0.20 8.25
C ALA A 93 9.95 0.60 9.39
N LEU A 94 9.47 1.32 10.41
CA LEU A 94 10.28 1.88 11.49
C LEU A 94 11.14 0.84 12.24
N PRO A 95 10.64 -0.36 12.63
CA PRO A 95 11.49 -1.36 13.28
C PRO A 95 12.66 -1.82 12.41
N ILE A 96 12.46 -1.92 11.09
CA ILE A 96 13.50 -2.32 10.13
C ILE A 96 14.53 -1.21 9.98
N TYR A 97 14.09 0.04 9.92
CA TYR A 97 14.99 1.20 9.96
C TYR A 97 15.83 1.21 11.23
N ARG A 98 15.21 1.11 12.42
CA ARG A 98 15.92 1.07 13.71
C ARG A 98 16.96 -0.04 13.78
N ALA A 99 16.61 -1.24 13.32
CA ALA A 99 17.53 -2.38 13.31
C ALA A 99 18.70 -2.21 12.33
N SER A 100 18.58 -1.31 11.35
CA SER A 100 19.60 -1.07 10.32
C SER A 100 20.36 0.25 10.48
N GLU A 101 20.04 1.10 11.48
CA GLU A 101 20.68 2.42 11.69
C GLU A 101 22.22 2.36 11.74
N ALA A 102 22.79 1.27 12.27
CA ALA A 102 24.24 1.08 12.36
C ALA A 102 24.92 0.67 11.03
N LEU A 103 24.14 0.30 10.02
CA LEU A 103 24.64 -0.10 8.70
C LEU A 103 24.87 1.11 7.80
N PRO A 104 25.74 1.02 6.77
CA PRO A 104 25.83 2.04 5.75
C PRO A 104 24.48 2.32 5.06
N LEU A 105 24.24 3.58 4.70
CA LEU A 105 22.96 4.08 4.14
C LEU A 105 22.39 3.21 3.02
N ASN A 106 23.24 2.71 2.11
CA ASN A 106 22.80 1.84 1.02
C ASN A 106 22.08 0.58 1.54
N TYR A 107 22.57 -0.04 2.62
CA TYR A 107 21.95 -1.24 3.18
C TYR A 107 20.65 -0.93 3.91
N GLN A 108 20.55 0.24 4.56
CA GLN A 108 19.30 0.70 5.18
C GLN A 108 18.19 0.80 4.12
N VAL A 109 18.48 1.46 3.00
CA VAL A 109 17.55 1.60 1.87
C VAL A 109 17.18 0.24 1.29
N ILE A 110 18.15 -0.64 1.04
CA ILE A 110 17.88 -1.99 0.50
C ILE A 110 16.96 -2.79 1.44
N LEU A 111 17.22 -2.79 2.74
CA LEU A 111 16.38 -3.52 3.71
C LEU A 111 14.94 -3.01 3.73
N LEU A 112 14.74 -1.69 3.63
CA LEU A 112 13.42 -1.09 3.51
C LEU A 112 12.73 -1.42 2.19
N ARG A 113 13.46 -1.41 1.07
CA ARG A 113 12.94 -1.85 -0.25
C ARG A 113 12.50 -3.32 -0.21
N LEU A 114 13.23 -4.19 0.50
CA LEU A 114 12.84 -5.59 0.64
C LEU A 114 11.52 -5.78 1.40
N VAL A 115 11.16 -4.86 2.31
CA VAL A 115 9.81 -4.85 2.92
C VAL A 115 8.75 -4.64 1.85
N SER A 116 8.94 -3.67 0.94
CA SER A 116 8.04 -3.45 -0.18
C SER A 116 7.98 -4.65 -1.13
N VAL A 117 9.12 -5.29 -1.42
CA VAL A 117 9.14 -6.52 -2.25
C VAL A 117 8.30 -7.63 -1.60
N LEU A 118 8.39 -7.82 -0.27
CA LEU A 118 7.54 -8.80 0.41
C LEU A 118 6.06 -8.44 0.33
N LEU A 119 5.71 -7.15 0.45
CA LEU A 119 4.33 -6.69 0.27
C LEU A 119 3.83 -6.92 -1.17
N GLY A 120 4.65 -6.64 -2.17
CA GLY A 120 4.33 -6.90 -3.58
C GLY A 120 4.15 -8.39 -3.89
N ALA A 121 4.90 -9.28 -3.22
CA ALA A 121 4.67 -10.72 -3.32
C ALA A 121 3.27 -11.11 -2.79
N LEU A 122 2.82 -10.47 -1.71
CA LEU A 122 1.45 -10.65 -1.20
C LEU A 122 0.40 -10.11 -2.17
N VAL A 123 0.69 -9.01 -2.88
CA VAL A 123 -0.17 -8.49 -3.97
C VAL A 123 -0.37 -9.54 -5.06
N LEU A 124 0.68 -10.26 -5.45
CA LEU A 124 0.55 -11.33 -6.45
C LEU A 124 -0.37 -12.46 -5.96
N VAL A 125 -0.26 -12.83 -4.68
CA VAL A 125 -1.11 -13.87 -4.08
C VAL A 125 -2.56 -13.41 -4.00
N THR A 126 -2.83 -12.17 -3.62
CA THR A 126 -4.21 -11.62 -3.56
C THR A 126 -4.78 -11.45 -4.97
N ALA A 127 -3.99 -11.02 -5.95
CA ALA A 127 -4.41 -10.91 -7.36
C ALA A 127 -4.74 -12.28 -7.96
N TYR A 128 -3.86 -13.28 -7.79
CA TYR A 128 -4.13 -14.66 -8.19
C TYR A 128 -5.42 -15.19 -7.55
N THR A 129 -5.57 -14.99 -6.24
CA THR A 129 -6.74 -15.49 -5.50
C THR A 129 -8.01 -14.81 -6.00
N THR A 130 -7.98 -13.50 -6.22
CA THR A 130 -9.09 -12.72 -6.78
C THR A 130 -9.51 -13.24 -8.14
N ALA A 131 -8.56 -13.41 -9.06
CA ALA A 131 -8.85 -13.93 -10.39
C ALA A 131 -9.41 -15.36 -10.35
N ARG A 132 -8.94 -16.21 -9.43
CA ARG A 132 -9.49 -17.56 -9.24
C ARG A 132 -10.90 -17.54 -8.65
N GLU A 133 -11.22 -16.56 -7.79
CA GLU A 133 -12.58 -16.40 -7.28
C GLU A 133 -13.57 -15.98 -8.37
N ILE A 134 -13.13 -15.17 -9.33
CA ILE A 134 -13.92 -14.70 -10.47
C ILE A 134 -14.06 -15.80 -11.54
N PHE A 135 -12.98 -16.51 -11.85
CA PHE A 135 -12.92 -17.52 -12.92
C PHE A 135 -12.45 -18.89 -12.39
N PRO A 136 -13.28 -19.60 -11.59
CA PRO A 136 -12.87 -20.83 -10.91
C PRO A 136 -12.43 -21.96 -11.85
N ASP A 137 -13.06 -22.07 -13.03
CA ASP A 137 -12.77 -23.13 -14.00
C ASP A 137 -11.62 -22.80 -14.96
N ARG A 138 -11.03 -21.61 -14.85
CA ARG A 138 -10.00 -21.10 -15.77
C ARG A 138 -8.75 -20.68 -15.00
N GLU A 139 -8.06 -21.65 -14.41
CA GLU A 139 -6.84 -21.41 -13.62
C GLU A 139 -5.75 -20.62 -14.40
N ALA A 140 -5.71 -20.77 -15.72
CA ALA A 140 -4.83 -19.99 -16.59
C ALA A 140 -5.03 -18.47 -16.44
N TYR A 141 -6.25 -17.98 -16.17
CA TYR A 141 -6.49 -16.55 -15.94
C TYR A 141 -5.91 -16.10 -14.61
N ALA A 142 -6.04 -16.89 -13.55
CA ALA A 142 -5.45 -16.56 -12.27
C ALA A 142 -3.92 -16.52 -12.32
N LEU A 143 -3.31 -17.54 -12.94
CA LEU A 143 -1.87 -17.58 -13.18
C LEU A 143 -1.42 -16.45 -14.11
N GLY A 144 -2.18 -16.16 -15.16
CA GLY A 144 -1.92 -15.06 -16.09
C GLY A 144 -1.96 -13.69 -15.42
N THR A 145 -2.95 -13.44 -14.54
CA THR A 145 -3.02 -12.21 -13.75
C THR A 145 -1.80 -12.04 -12.85
N ALA A 146 -1.41 -13.10 -12.12
CA ALA A 146 -0.24 -13.06 -11.25
C ALA A 146 1.06 -12.90 -12.03
N ALA A 147 1.21 -13.62 -13.15
CA ALA A 147 2.38 -13.51 -14.02
C ALA A 147 2.49 -12.12 -14.65
N PHE A 148 1.37 -11.56 -15.12
CA PHE A 148 1.33 -10.20 -15.65
C PHE A 148 1.79 -9.20 -14.59
N ALA A 149 1.16 -9.18 -13.41
CA ALA A 149 1.58 -8.30 -12.32
C ALA A 149 3.06 -8.49 -11.94
N ALA A 150 3.53 -9.73 -11.86
CA ALA A 150 4.91 -10.07 -11.51
C ALA A 150 5.96 -9.62 -12.54
N THR A 151 5.57 -9.29 -13.77
CA THR A 151 6.48 -9.05 -14.91
C THR A 151 6.34 -7.66 -15.53
N VAL A 152 5.36 -6.86 -15.11
CA VAL A 152 5.22 -5.47 -15.57
C VAL A 152 6.37 -4.64 -14.98
N PRO A 153 7.28 -4.08 -15.80
CA PRO A 153 8.49 -3.43 -15.29
C PRO A 153 8.22 -2.30 -14.31
N MET A 154 7.18 -1.49 -14.58
CA MET A 154 6.76 -0.40 -13.70
C MET A 154 6.26 -0.93 -12.34
N HIS A 155 5.55 -2.06 -12.32
CA HIS A 155 5.06 -2.66 -11.08
C HIS A 155 6.21 -3.16 -10.21
N ILE A 156 7.16 -3.89 -10.80
CA ILE A 156 8.35 -4.37 -10.08
C ILE A 156 9.17 -3.19 -9.54
N ALA A 157 9.41 -2.17 -10.37
CA ALA A 157 10.19 -1.01 -9.96
C ALA A 157 9.55 -0.26 -8.78
N MET A 158 8.22 -0.06 -8.79
CA MET A 158 7.50 0.61 -7.70
C MET A 158 7.39 -0.27 -6.45
N THR A 159 7.23 -1.58 -6.60
CA THR A 159 7.16 -2.51 -5.47
C THR A 159 8.53 -2.90 -4.91
N ALA A 160 9.62 -2.48 -5.56
CA ALA A 160 10.99 -2.60 -5.09
C ALA A 160 11.56 -1.27 -4.52
N ALA A 161 10.68 -0.34 -4.14
CA ALA A 161 11.03 0.98 -3.64
C ALA A 161 10.44 1.27 -2.25
N VAL A 162 11.03 2.22 -1.51
CA VAL A 162 10.45 2.69 -0.24
C VAL A 162 9.31 3.66 -0.53
N ASN A 163 8.06 3.17 -0.54
CA ASN A 163 6.86 3.98 -0.74
C ASN A 163 5.63 3.35 -0.05
N ASN A 164 4.59 4.15 0.17
CA ASN A 164 3.32 3.67 0.73
C ASN A 164 2.39 3.03 -0.31
N ASP A 165 2.68 3.16 -1.61
CA ASP A 165 1.87 2.62 -2.71
C ASP A 165 1.73 1.11 -2.65
N THR A 166 2.82 0.40 -2.38
CA THR A 166 2.80 -1.07 -2.37
C THR A 166 1.88 -1.63 -1.29
N LEU A 167 1.87 -1.00 -0.10
CA LEU A 167 0.94 -1.38 0.97
C LEU A 167 -0.51 -0.99 0.62
N ALA A 168 -0.71 0.18 0.00
CA ALA A 168 -2.03 0.61 -0.43
C ALA A 168 -2.62 -0.32 -1.49
N GLU A 169 -1.81 -0.77 -2.45
CA GLU A 169 -2.18 -1.77 -3.47
C GLU A 169 -2.57 -3.11 -2.82
N LEU A 170 -1.78 -3.59 -1.86
CA LEU A 170 -2.10 -4.81 -1.12
C LEU A 170 -3.45 -4.70 -0.41
N VAL A 171 -3.70 -3.59 0.28
CA VAL A 171 -4.98 -3.37 0.97
C VAL A 171 -6.13 -3.31 -0.04
N LEU A 172 -5.99 -2.55 -1.13
CA LEU A 172 -7.00 -2.45 -2.18
C LEU A 172 -7.32 -3.81 -2.81
N SER A 173 -6.31 -4.59 -3.17
CA SER A 173 -6.48 -5.93 -3.74
C SER A 173 -7.19 -6.88 -2.77
N ALA A 174 -6.87 -6.81 -1.47
CA ALA A 174 -7.56 -7.59 -0.44
C ALA A 174 -9.02 -7.16 -0.27
N LEU A 175 -9.31 -5.86 -0.29
CA LEU A 175 -10.68 -5.34 -0.21
C LEU A 175 -11.52 -5.79 -1.41
N VAL A 176 -10.96 -5.79 -2.62
CA VAL A 176 -11.60 -6.36 -3.82
C VAL A 176 -11.88 -7.85 -3.63
N LEU A 177 -10.88 -8.64 -3.20
CA LEU A 177 -11.03 -10.06 -2.95
C LEU A 177 -12.18 -10.36 -1.98
N PHE A 178 -12.22 -9.68 -0.84
CA PHE A 178 -13.27 -9.90 0.16
C PHE A 178 -14.64 -9.42 -0.31
N SER A 179 -14.70 -8.39 -1.16
CA SER A 179 -15.95 -7.93 -1.79
C SER A 179 -16.49 -8.97 -2.77
N ILE A 180 -15.63 -9.65 -3.53
CA ILE A 180 -16.03 -10.76 -4.41
C ILE A 180 -16.50 -11.97 -3.61
N LYS A 181 -15.76 -12.36 -2.57
CA LYS A 181 -16.20 -13.45 -1.65
C LYS A 181 -17.53 -13.14 -0.99
N ARG A 182 -17.77 -11.86 -0.68
CA ARG A 182 -19.03 -11.38 -0.15
C ARG A 182 -20.17 -11.51 -1.17
N LEU A 183 -19.94 -11.17 -2.43
CA LEU A 183 -20.92 -11.32 -3.54
C LEU A 183 -21.28 -12.79 -3.81
N LYS A 184 -20.33 -13.70 -3.62
CA LYS A 184 -20.50 -15.16 -3.75
C LYS A 184 -21.10 -15.83 -2.51
N ASP A 185 -21.43 -15.06 -1.48
CA ASP A 185 -21.95 -15.55 -0.19
C ASP A 185 -21.00 -16.49 0.58
N GLU A 186 -19.71 -16.48 0.21
CA GLU A 186 -18.65 -17.26 0.88
C GLU A 186 -18.12 -16.55 2.15
N MET A 187 -18.53 -15.30 2.38
CA MET A 187 -18.14 -14.51 3.54
C MET A 187 -19.37 -14.02 4.32
N PRO A 188 -19.53 -14.46 5.59
CA PRO A 188 -20.61 -13.97 6.46
C PRO A 188 -20.51 -12.46 6.67
N VAL A 189 -21.67 -11.79 6.79
CA VAL A 189 -21.75 -10.32 6.89
C VAL A 189 -20.91 -9.75 8.03
N ARG A 190 -20.94 -10.38 9.22
CA ARG A 190 -20.15 -9.90 10.37
C ARG A 190 -18.65 -9.94 10.09
N ARG A 191 -18.17 -11.04 9.50
CA ARG A 191 -16.76 -11.20 9.13
C ARG A 191 -16.36 -10.20 8.05
N TYR A 192 -17.22 -10.02 7.03
CA TYR A 192 -17.01 -9.03 5.98
C TYR A 192 -16.87 -7.63 6.58
N VAL A 193 -17.84 -7.18 7.37
CA VAL A 193 -17.83 -5.86 8.03
C VAL A 193 -16.56 -5.62 8.84
N VAL A 194 -16.17 -6.58 9.69
CA VAL A 194 -14.99 -6.44 10.54
C VAL A 194 -13.70 -6.40 9.71
N VAL A 195 -13.49 -7.39 8.84
CA VAL A 195 -12.25 -7.50 8.06
C VAL A 195 -12.10 -6.31 7.14
N THR A 196 -13.14 -5.95 6.39
CA THR A 196 -13.02 -4.87 5.41
C THR A 196 -13.11 -3.49 6.03
N GLY A 197 -13.80 -3.32 7.17
CA GLY A 197 -13.75 -2.07 7.94
C GLY A 197 -12.37 -1.81 8.55
N LEU A 198 -11.72 -2.84 9.11
CA LEU A 198 -10.33 -2.74 9.58
C LEU A 198 -9.38 -2.44 8.42
N LEU A 199 -9.46 -3.19 7.32
CA LEU A 199 -8.61 -2.98 6.15
C LEU A 199 -8.81 -1.62 5.52
N LEU A 200 -10.04 -1.11 5.40
CA LEU A 200 -10.29 0.23 4.89
C LEU A 200 -9.69 1.28 5.81
N GLY A 201 -9.86 1.15 7.13
CA GLY A 201 -9.27 2.07 8.10
C GLY A 201 -7.74 2.09 8.04
N LEU A 202 -7.11 0.92 8.00
CA LEU A 202 -5.65 0.77 7.84
C LEU A 202 -5.18 1.27 6.47
N GLY A 203 -5.97 1.05 5.42
CA GLY A 203 -5.72 1.54 4.07
C GLY A 203 -5.72 3.05 4.00
N LEU A 204 -6.69 3.71 4.63
CA LEU A 204 -6.73 5.16 4.77
C LEU A 204 -5.57 5.70 5.61
N LEU A 205 -5.09 4.91 6.59
CA LEU A 205 -3.84 5.20 7.33
C LEU A 205 -2.58 4.88 6.52
N THR A 206 -2.69 4.30 5.33
CA THR A 206 -1.56 4.05 4.41
C THR A 206 -1.49 5.11 3.32
N LYS A 207 -2.59 5.29 2.59
CA LYS A 207 -2.71 6.26 1.49
C LYS A 207 -4.17 6.68 1.35
N VAL A 208 -4.42 7.99 1.32
CA VAL A 208 -5.79 8.53 1.30
C VAL A 208 -6.57 8.01 0.09
N THR A 209 -5.93 7.84 -1.06
CA THR A 209 -6.53 7.34 -2.31
C THR A 209 -7.19 5.96 -2.19
N VAL A 210 -6.92 5.19 -1.12
CA VAL A 210 -7.63 3.95 -0.80
C VAL A 210 -9.13 4.19 -0.55
N TYR A 211 -9.58 5.44 -0.34
CA TYR A 211 -11.01 5.78 -0.27
C TYR A 211 -11.82 5.24 -1.46
N VAL A 212 -11.20 5.04 -2.63
CA VAL A 212 -11.85 4.43 -3.81
C VAL A 212 -12.43 3.04 -3.48
N ALA A 213 -11.83 2.31 -2.54
CA ALA A 213 -12.35 1.02 -2.07
C ALA A 213 -13.74 1.14 -1.42
N ALA A 214 -14.10 2.29 -0.84
CA ALA A 214 -15.45 2.50 -0.32
C ALA A 214 -16.49 2.38 -1.45
N ALA A 215 -16.22 2.92 -2.64
CA ALA A 215 -17.11 2.77 -3.78
C ALA A 215 -17.25 1.31 -4.23
N ILE A 216 -16.17 0.52 -4.16
CA ILE A 216 -16.18 -0.93 -4.46
C ILE A 216 -17.11 -1.67 -3.49
N MET A 217 -17.07 -1.31 -2.21
CA MET A 217 -17.96 -1.91 -1.20
C MET A 217 -19.42 -1.54 -1.42
N VAL A 218 -19.70 -0.29 -1.78
CA VAL A 218 -21.05 0.14 -2.20
C VAL A 218 -21.52 -0.70 -3.37
N ALA A 219 -20.70 -0.83 -4.42
CA ALA A 219 -21.03 -1.62 -5.60
C ALA A 219 -21.31 -3.10 -5.24
N ALA A 220 -20.52 -3.68 -4.34
CA ALA A 220 -20.72 -5.05 -3.88
C ALA A 220 -22.06 -5.24 -3.14
N GLU A 221 -22.39 -4.36 -2.20
CA GLU A 221 -23.66 -4.47 -1.46
C GLU A 221 -24.88 -4.04 -2.30
N ALA A 222 -24.71 -3.13 -3.28
CA ALA A 222 -25.72 -2.79 -4.28
C ALA A 222 -26.00 -3.96 -5.24
N GLY A 223 -24.96 -4.68 -5.69
CA GLY A 223 -25.12 -5.89 -6.49
C GLY A 223 -25.87 -7.00 -5.76
N ARG A 224 -25.64 -7.17 -4.45
CA ARG A 224 -26.40 -8.12 -3.62
C ARG A 224 -27.86 -7.71 -3.43
N TRP A 225 -28.14 -6.41 -3.35
CA TRP A 225 -29.51 -5.90 -3.33
C TRP A 225 -30.23 -6.15 -4.66
N TRP A 226 -29.59 -5.80 -5.78
CA TRP A 226 -30.19 -5.97 -7.11
C TRP A 226 -30.46 -7.43 -7.46
N THR A 227 -29.56 -8.34 -7.07
CA THR A 227 -29.74 -9.79 -7.30
C THR A 227 -30.77 -10.43 -6.35
N GLY A 228 -31.47 -9.65 -5.52
CA GLY A 228 -32.47 -10.15 -4.58
C GLY A 228 -31.88 -10.95 -3.42
N LYS A 229 -30.55 -11.01 -3.30
CA LYS A 229 -29.85 -11.77 -2.27
C LYS A 229 -30.01 -11.16 -0.87
N ARG A 230 -30.28 -9.85 -0.77
CA ARG A 230 -30.58 -9.14 0.50
C ARG A 230 -31.48 -7.92 0.33
N ASP A 231 -32.17 -7.60 1.42
CA ASP A 231 -32.89 -6.34 1.60
C ASP A 231 -31.93 -5.15 1.81
N LEU A 232 -32.34 -3.97 1.32
CA LEU A 232 -31.60 -2.72 1.36
C LEU A 232 -31.15 -2.35 2.78
N ARG A 233 -31.98 -2.60 3.79
CA ARG A 233 -31.63 -2.33 5.20
C ARG A 233 -30.41 -3.12 5.66
N GLN A 234 -30.27 -4.36 5.21
CA GLN A 234 -29.13 -5.20 5.59
C GLN A 234 -27.84 -4.77 4.88
N SER A 235 -27.93 -4.38 3.61
CA SER A 235 -26.82 -3.82 2.84
C SER A 235 -26.36 -2.48 3.43
N ALA A 236 -27.29 -1.58 3.75
CA ALA A 236 -27.00 -0.32 4.42
C ALA A 236 -26.36 -0.52 5.80
N GLY A 237 -26.86 -1.46 6.60
CA GLY A 237 -26.28 -1.80 7.90
C GLY A 237 -24.84 -2.34 7.80
N ALA A 238 -24.53 -3.13 6.75
CA ALA A 238 -23.17 -3.60 6.51
C ALA A 238 -22.22 -2.46 6.15
N LEU A 239 -22.62 -1.58 5.23
CA LEU A 239 -21.83 -0.40 4.84
C LEU A 239 -21.62 0.54 6.02
N ALA A 240 -22.67 0.82 6.80
CA ALA A 240 -22.57 1.63 8.01
C ALA A 240 -21.57 1.05 9.00
N GLY A 241 -21.59 -0.27 9.23
CA GLY A 241 -20.62 -0.95 10.09
C GLY A 241 -19.18 -0.85 9.57
N ILE A 242 -18.97 -1.01 8.26
CA ILE A 242 -17.65 -0.91 7.62
C ILE A 242 -17.09 0.51 7.80
N TYR A 243 -17.88 1.53 7.48
CA TYR A 243 -17.44 2.91 7.55
C TYR A 243 -17.28 3.40 8.99
N ALA A 244 -18.16 3.00 9.90
CA ALA A 244 -17.99 3.29 11.32
C ALA A 244 -16.68 2.71 11.86
N LEU A 245 -16.37 1.46 11.53
CA LEU A 245 -15.12 0.82 11.96
C LEU A 245 -13.90 1.46 11.28
N SER A 246 -13.97 1.74 9.98
CA SER A 246 -12.91 2.43 9.26
C SER A 246 -12.61 3.82 9.84
N LEU A 247 -13.65 4.58 10.19
CA LEU A 247 -13.52 5.88 10.85
C LEU A 247 -12.97 5.75 12.27
N ALA A 248 -13.37 4.72 13.02
CA ALA A 248 -12.81 4.47 14.35
C ALA A 248 -11.30 4.17 14.30
N ILE A 249 -10.83 3.48 13.25
CA ILE A 249 -9.41 3.16 13.06
C ILE A 249 -8.61 4.32 12.48
N GLY A 250 -9.08 4.93 11.39
CA GLY A 250 -8.33 5.91 10.60
C GLY A 250 -8.73 7.36 10.82
N GLY A 251 -9.90 7.63 11.43
CA GLY A 251 -10.48 8.97 11.54
C GLY A 251 -9.64 9.95 12.36
N TRP A 252 -8.87 9.46 13.34
CA TRP A 252 -7.98 10.29 14.16
C TRP A 252 -6.91 11.00 13.31
N TRP A 253 -6.44 10.39 12.22
CA TRP A 253 -5.42 10.99 11.36
C TRP A 253 -5.99 12.17 10.58
N PHE A 254 -7.20 12.03 10.05
CA PHE A 254 -7.91 13.12 9.39
C PHE A 254 -8.24 14.24 10.37
N TRP A 255 -8.65 13.90 11.59
CA TRP A 255 -8.85 14.87 12.66
C TRP A 255 -7.57 15.64 12.97
N ARG A 256 -6.45 14.94 13.20
CA ARG A 256 -5.13 15.57 13.40
C ARG A 256 -4.80 16.51 12.24
N ASN A 257 -4.94 16.06 11.00
CA ASN A 257 -4.60 16.87 9.84
C ASN A 257 -5.51 18.08 9.70
N ALA A 258 -6.79 17.99 10.06
CA ALA A 258 -7.68 19.15 10.12
C ALA A 258 -7.23 20.16 11.18
N GLN A 259 -6.68 19.72 12.31
CA GLN A 259 -6.12 20.63 13.33
C GLN A 259 -4.77 21.23 12.92
N VAL A 260 -3.95 20.49 12.18
CA VAL A 260 -2.60 20.92 11.78
C VAL A 260 -2.62 21.82 10.54
N TYR A 261 -3.51 21.54 9.58
CA TYR A 261 -3.55 22.22 8.28
C TYR A 261 -4.84 23.02 8.04
N GLY A 262 -5.83 22.93 8.92
CA GLY A 262 -7.15 23.53 8.71
C GLY A 262 -7.29 24.98 9.17
N ASP A 263 -6.24 25.56 9.77
CA ASP A 263 -6.17 27.00 9.98
C ASP A 263 -5.92 27.66 8.61
N PHE A 264 -6.97 28.23 8.03
CA PHE A 264 -6.93 28.97 6.77
C PHE A 264 -6.48 30.43 6.96
N ASP A 265 -5.31 30.63 7.56
CA ASP A 265 -4.61 31.93 7.57
C ASP A 265 -3.41 31.92 6.61
#